data_AF-A0A1X6MX74-F1
#
_entry.id   AF-A0A1X6MX74-F1
#
_cell.length_a   1.000
_cell.length_b   1.000
_cell.length_c   1.000
_cell.angle_alpha   90.00
_cell.angle_beta   90.00
_cell.angle_gamma   90.00
#
_symmetry.space_group_name_H-M   'P 1'
#
loop_
_entity.id
_entity.type
_entity.pdbx_description
1 polymer ?
#
loop_
_entity_poly.entity_id
_entity_poly.type
_entity_poly.pdbx_seq_one_letter_code
_entity_poly.pdbx_strand_id
1 'polypeptide(L)'
;MASYPHILPMELVYETARFLQNSVLCLAETGTSGITPASHVRHLWLGPTSSSAEHDLSYASSAWPVTLIHRILAHCRELRALALINFAQHLVYRIEAMIPPTVEMVHLGPVHGHLDFRKLACAARLRTISSLDTYLSDWDVQDLVLAPHIRRIRRFYTGSIGQRIGFAFEQLPCVKKSTSLEEMQIIVCGETTEGARQELAMMAEEFMDNADARVELIAMARRPDGQMDGIGAFHDDWLAELGLCFRRTQVDPVENGRMTLR
;
A
#
# COMPACT_ATOMS: atom_id res chain seq x y z
N MET A 1 -43.36 -4.56 2.88
CA MET A 1 -42.56 -5.22 1.82
C MET A 1 -42.44 -4.24 0.68
N ALA A 2 -41.29 -3.56 0.57
CA ALA A 2 -40.98 -2.66 -0.52
C ALA A 2 -39.68 -3.15 -1.18
N SER A 3 -39.78 -3.49 -2.45
CA SER A 3 -38.65 -3.86 -3.32
C SER A 3 -38.12 -2.59 -3.95
N TYR A 4 -36.85 -2.25 -3.70
CA TYR A 4 -36.14 -1.18 -4.39
C TYR A 4 -35.11 -1.78 -5.35
N PRO A 5 -35.17 -1.46 -6.66
CA PRO A 5 -34.13 -1.84 -7.60
C PRO A 5 -33.02 -0.78 -7.56
N HIS A 6 -31.83 -1.14 -7.08
CA HIS A 6 -30.64 -0.31 -7.24
C HIS A 6 -30.02 -0.58 -8.62
N ILE A 7 -30.49 0.14 -9.63
CA ILE A 7 -29.76 0.35 -10.88
C ILE A 7 -29.00 1.67 -10.68
N LEU A 8 -27.67 1.61 -10.62
CA LEU A 8 -26.82 2.80 -10.61
C LEU A 8 -26.69 3.35 -12.04
N PRO A 9 -26.70 4.69 -12.25
CA PRO A 9 -26.62 5.28 -13.59
C PRO A 9 -25.22 5.17 -14.19
N MET A 10 -25.16 4.73 -15.45
CA MET A 10 -24.00 4.79 -16.33
C MET A 10 -23.87 6.19 -16.93
N GLU A 11 -22.83 6.95 -16.58
CA GLU A 11 -22.41 8.12 -17.37
C GLU A 11 -20.98 8.55 -16.97
N LEU A 12 -19.96 7.93 -17.59
CA LEU A 12 -18.73 8.59 -18.06
C LEU A 12 -17.86 7.55 -18.82
N VAL A 13 -18.09 7.42 -20.12
CA VAL A 13 -17.22 6.65 -21.03
C VAL A 13 -16.90 7.59 -22.18
N TYR A 14 -15.73 8.23 -22.18
CA TYR A 14 -15.06 8.73 -23.41
C TYR A 14 -13.65 9.28 -23.08
N GLU A 15 -12.62 8.42 -23.08
CA GLU A 15 -11.21 8.71 -23.47
C GLU A 15 -10.30 7.44 -23.36
N THR A 16 -10.84 6.25 -23.64
CA THR A 16 -10.30 4.97 -23.17
C THR A 16 -9.60 4.14 -24.26
N ALA A 17 -8.62 4.70 -24.96
CA ALA A 17 -7.83 3.91 -25.94
C ALA A 17 -6.30 4.09 -25.86
N ARG A 18 -5.81 5.16 -25.22
CA ARG A 18 -4.37 5.32 -24.90
C ARG A 18 -4.04 5.09 -23.42
N PHE A 19 -5.07 5.03 -22.59
CA PHE A 19 -5.00 4.82 -21.13
C PHE A 19 -4.74 3.36 -20.72
N LEU A 20 -4.92 2.41 -21.65
CA LEU A 20 -5.00 0.98 -21.35
C LEU A 20 -3.65 0.23 -21.32
N GLN A 21 -2.53 0.92 -21.53
CA GLN A 21 -1.19 0.34 -21.29
C GLN A 21 -0.69 0.54 -19.84
N ASN A 22 -1.35 1.40 -19.05
CA ASN A 22 -0.96 1.78 -17.68
C ASN A 22 -2.09 1.50 -16.65
N SER A 23 -3.01 0.59 -16.97
CA SER A 23 -4.31 0.45 -16.32
C SER A 23 -4.26 0.12 -14.82
N VAL A 24 -4.61 1.11 -14.00
CA VAL A 24 -5.56 0.94 -12.89
C VAL A 24 -6.89 0.49 -13.53
N LEU A 25 -7.51 -0.56 -12.99
CA LEU A 25 -8.71 -1.15 -13.57
C LEU A 25 -9.94 -0.26 -13.26
N CYS A 26 -10.35 0.56 -14.23
CA CYS A 26 -11.73 1.04 -14.39
C CYS A 26 -12.37 0.23 -15.53
N LEU A 27 -13.43 -0.52 -15.24
CA LEU A 27 -14.13 -1.33 -16.23
C LEU A 27 -14.98 -0.44 -17.15
N ALA A 28 -14.65 -0.40 -18.44
CA ALA A 28 -15.56 -0.01 -19.50
C ALA A 28 -15.47 -1.04 -20.64
N GLU A 29 -16.61 -1.61 -21.01
CA GLU A 29 -16.73 -2.56 -22.13
C GLU A 29 -16.54 -1.82 -23.46
N THR A 30 -15.57 -2.23 -24.27
CA THR A 30 -15.73 -2.21 -25.72
C THR A 30 -15.07 -3.44 -26.33
N GLY A 31 -15.81 -4.11 -27.21
CA GLY A 31 -15.40 -5.35 -27.85
C GLY A 31 -14.27 -5.15 -28.85
N THR A 32 -13.31 -6.07 -28.82
CA THR A 32 -12.69 -6.72 -29.99
C THR A 32 -11.64 -7.73 -29.51
N SER A 33 -11.63 -8.92 -30.12
CA SER A 33 -10.52 -9.89 -30.16
C SER A 33 -10.13 -10.64 -28.87
N GLY A 34 -10.81 -11.77 -28.58
CA GLY A 34 -10.25 -13.03 -28.02
C GLY A 34 -9.44 -13.08 -26.71
N ILE A 35 -9.03 -11.94 -26.13
CA ILE A 35 -8.18 -11.83 -24.96
C ILE A 35 -8.88 -10.86 -24.01
N THR A 36 -9.25 -11.34 -22.83
CA THR A 36 -9.94 -10.53 -21.83
C THR A 36 -9.01 -9.41 -21.34
N PRO A 37 -9.43 -8.12 -21.33
CA PRO A 37 -8.59 -7.00 -20.88
C PRO A 37 -7.90 -7.22 -19.51
N ALA A 38 -8.52 -8.01 -18.64
CA ALA A 38 -7.99 -8.40 -17.34
C ALA A 38 -6.64 -9.14 -17.40
N SER A 39 -6.31 -9.84 -18.48
CA SER A 39 -5.02 -10.56 -18.62
C SER A 39 -3.82 -9.64 -18.81
N HIS A 40 -4.05 -8.35 -19.05
CA HIS A 40 -2.98 -7.34 -19.20
C HIS A 40 -2.82 -6.45 -17.96
N VAL A 41 -3.67 -6.61 -16.95
CA VAL A 41 -3.61 -5.80 -15.73
C VAL A 41 -2.42 -6.23 -14.89
N ARG A 42 -1.46 -5.32 -14.75
CA ARG A 42 -0.23 -5.53 -13.96
C ARG A 42 -0.28 -4.86 -12.59
N HIS A 43 -1.08 -3.81 -12.42
CA HIS A 43 -1.18 -3.05 -11.19
C HIS A 43 -2.64 -2.90 -10.81
N LEU A 44 -3.00 -3.23 -9.58
CA LEU A 44 -4.38 -3.16 -9.11
C LEU A 44 -4.43 -2.47 -7.75
N TRP A 45 -5.22 -1.40 -7.67
CA TRP A 45 -5.56 -0.71 -6.43
C TRP A 45 -7.01 -1.00 -6.07
N LEU A 46 -7.24 -1.58 -4.89
CA LEU A 46 -8.56 -1.85 -4.36
C LEU A 46 -8.77 -1.04 -3.08
N GLY A 47 -9.61 -0.03 -3.15
CA GLY A 47 -9.96 0.83 -2.02
C GLY A 47 -9.91 2.31 -2.37
N PRO A 48 -10.11 3.20 -1.38
CA PRO A 48 -10.08 4.64 -1.59
C PRO A 48 -8.69 5.12 -2.01
N THR A 49 -8.64 6.19 -2.81
CA THR A 49 -7.39 6.88 -3.20
C THR A 49 -7.13 8.12 -2.34
N SER A 50 -8.04 8.46 -1.44
CA SER A 50 -7.97 9.58 -0.50
C SER A 50 -8.86 9.28 0.70
N SER A 51 -8.48 9.81 1.86
CA SER A 51 -9.24 9.73 3.12
C SER A 51 -10.59 10.47 3.01
N SER A 52 -10.69 11.44 2.09
CA SER A 52 -11.93 12.15 1.76
C SER A 52 -12.89 11.35 0.85
N ALA A 53 -12.38 10.30 0.20
CA ALA A 53 -13.11 9.48 -0.78
C ALA A 53 -13.49 8.09 -0.23
N GLU A 54 -13.45 7.90 1.09
CA GLU A 54 -13.71 6.60 1.72
C GLU A 54 -15.14 6.09 1.52
N HIS A 55 -16.16 6.98 1.54
CA HIS A 55 -17.58 6.63 1.37
C HIS A 55 -17.97 5.29 2.06
N ASP A 56 -18.56 4.34 1.31
CA ASP A 56 -18.98 3.01 1.80
C ASP A 56 -17.81 2.05 2.11
N LEU A 57 -16.58 2.44 1.75
CA LEU A 57 -15.32 1.74 2.03
C LEU A 57 -14.55 2.41 3.18
N SER A 58 -15.27 3.07 4.07
CA SER A 58 -14.74 3.58 5.33
C SER A 58 -14.08 2.50 6.16
N TYR A 59 -13.18 2.94 7.04
CA TYR A 59 -12.43 2.12 7.99
C TYR A 59 -13.21 0.86 8.48
N ALA A 60 -12.67 -0.32 8.18
CA ALA A 60 -13.21 -1.64 8.57
C ALA A 60 -14.63 -1.98 8.05
N SER A 61 -15.14 -1.29 7.02
CA SER A 61 -16.44 -1.57 6.40
C SER A 61 -16.58 -3.05 5.99
N SER A 62 -17.71 -3.68 6.30
CA SER A 62 -18.02 -5.05 5.83
C SER A 62 -18.69 -5.08 4.45
N ALA A 63 -18.87 -3.91 3.80
CA ALA A 63 -19.56 -3.78 2.51
C ALA A 63 -18.71 -4.23 1.31
N TRP A 64 -17.50 -4.75 1.55
CA TRP A 64 -16.60 -5.20 0.49
C TRP A 64 -17.24 -6.28 -0.40
N PRO A 65 -17.27 -6.09 -1.73
CA PRO A 65 -17.83 -7.08 -2.64
C PRO A 65 -16.82 -8.21 -2.89
N VAL A 66 -16.59 -9.04 -1.86
CA VAL A 66 -15.56 -10.10 -1.85
C VAL A 66 -15.65 -11.02 -3.06
N THR A 67 -16.85 -11.41 -3.47
CA THR A 67 -17.05 -12.27 -4.65
C THR A 67 -16.60 -11.60 -5.95
N LEU A 68 -16.79 -10.28 -6.09
CA LEU A 68 -16.29 -9.54 -7.25
C LEU A 68 -14.77 -9.43 -7.21
N ILE A 69 -14.19 -9.11 -6.05
CA ILE A 69 -12.74 -9.05 -5.87
C ILE A 69 -12.08 -10.38 -6.22
N HIS A 70 -12.64 -11.49 -5.75
CA HIS A 70 -12.19 -12.84 -6.08
C HIS A 70 -12.19 -13.08 -7.60
N ARG A 71 -13.24 -12.63 -8.30
CA ARG A 71 -13.30 -12.74 -9.76
C ARG A 71 -12.23 -11.86 -10.42
N ILE A 72 -12.07 -10.61 -10.00
CA ILE A 72 -11.06 -9.71 -10.55
C ILE A 72 -9.66 -10.33 -10.42
N LEU A 73 -9.28 -10.76 -9.21
CA LEU A 73 -7.98 -11.37 -8.94
C LEU A 73 -7.76 -12.65 -9.77
N ALA A 74 -8.79 -13.49 -9.93
CA ALA A 74 -8.70 -14.70 -10.73
C ALA A 74 -8.47 -14.44 -12.24
N HIS A 75 -8.87 -13.28 -12.76
CA HIS A 75 -8.67 -12.90 -14.16
C HIS A 75 -7.37 -12.10 -14.39
N CYS A 76 -6.85 -11.42 -13.37
CA CYS A 76 -5.60 -10.65 -13.43
C CYS A 76 -4.36 -11.55 -13.26
N ARG A 77 -4.13 -12.46 -14.21
CA ARG A 77 -3.03 -13.46 -14.13
C ARG A 77 -1.61 -12.89 -14.21
N GLU A 78 -1.47 -11.69 -14.77
CA GLU A 78 -0.18 -10.99 -14.92
C GLU A 78 0.05 -9.92 -13.84
N LEU A 79 -0.75 -9.94 -12.77
CA LEU A 79 -0.69 -8.95 -11.70
C LEU A 79 0.68 -8.96 -11.01
N ARG A 80 1.31 -7.79 -10.91
CA ARG A 80 2.63 -7.56 -10.30
C ARG A 80 2.55 -6.76 -9.02
N ALA A 81 1.68 -5.75 -8.98
CA ALA A 81 1.47 -4.91 -7.80
C ALA A 81 0.00 -4.94 -7.39
N LEU A 82 -0.25 -5.21 -6.12
CA LEU A 82 -1.60 -5.22 -5.53
C LEU A 82 -1.62 -4.29 -4.31
N ALA A 83 -2.55 -3.34 -4.30
CA ALA A 83 -2.87 -2.55 -3.12
C ALA A 83 -4.26 -2.91 -2.60
N LEU A 84 -4.37 -3.16 -1.30
CA LEU A 84 -5.61 -3.43 -0.57
C LEU A 84 -5.76 -2.39 0.53
N ILE A 85 -6.59 -1.39 0.28
CA ILE A 85 -6.76 -0.23 1.16
C ILE A 85 -8.10 -0.29 1.88
N ASN A 86 -8.11 -0.07 3.19
CA ASN A 86 -9.30 -0.21 4.06
C ASN A 86 -9.97 -1.61 4.00
N PHE A 87 -9.26 -2.65 3.56
CA PHE A 87 -9.85 -3.97 3.42
C PHE A 87 -10.12 -4.61 4.77
N ALA A 88 -11.38 -4.98 5.03
CA ALA A 88 -11.77 -5.44 6.37
C ALA A 88 -11.00 -6.69 6.80
N GLN A 89 -10.43 -6.64 8.00
CA GLN A 89 -9.58 -7.69 8.57
C GLN A 89 -10.21 -9.08 8.51
N HIS A 90 -11.47 -9.19 8.90
CA HIS A 90 -12.20 -10.46 8.94
C HIS A 90 -12.51 -11.01 7.54
N LEU A 91 -12.20 -10.31 6.45
CA LEU A 91 -12.41 -10.77 5.08
C LEU A 91 -11.12 -11.19 4.38
N VAL A 92 -9.94 -10.90 4.96
CA VAL A 92 -8.62 -11.15 4.34
C VAL A 92 -8.45 -12.60 3.93
N TYR A 93 -8.81 -13.54 4.81
CA TYR A 93 -8.70 -14.98 4.56
C TYR A 93 -9.50 -15.44 3.32
N ARG A 94 -10.51 -14.66 2.90
CA ARG A 94 -11.34 -15.00 1.73
C ARG A 94 -10.69 -14.64 0.39
N ILE A 95 -9.66 -13.78 0.40
CA ILE A 95 -9.00 -13.31 -0.81
C ILE A 95 -7.51 -13.68 -0.87
N GLU A 96 -6.89 -14.07 0.26
CA GLU A 96 -5.45 -14.39 0.33
C GLU A 96 -5.03 -15.45 -0.70
N ALA A 97 -5.82 -16.51 -0.84
CA ALA A 97 -5.54 -17.61 -1.77
C ALA A 97 -5.74 -17.22 -3.25
N MET A 98 -6.41 -16.09 -3.50
CA MET A 98 -6.68 -15.60 -4.86
C MET A 98 -5.66 -14.59 -5.34
N ILE A 99 -4.77 -14.11 -4.47
CA ILE A 99 -3.69 -13.22 -4.88
C ILE A 99 -2.81 -13.97 -5.89
N PRO A 100 -2.68 -13.49 -7.14
CA PRO A 100 -1.95 -14.21 -8.19
C PRO A 100 -0.50 -14.45 -7.81
N PRO A 101 0.08 -15.62 -8.14
CA PRO A 101 1.47 -15.95 -7.80
C PRO A 101 2.49 -15.00 -8.42
N THR A 102 2.11 -14.26 -9.47
CA THR A 102 2.95 -13.29 -10.19
C THR A 102 3.18 -11.98 -9.44
N VAL A 103 2.46 -11.73 -8.35
CA VAL A 103 2.57 -10.52 -7.54
C VAL A 103 3.95 -10.44 -6.90
N GLU A 104 4.58 -9.29 -7.04
CA GLU A 104 5.93 -8.99 -6.53
C GLU A 104 5.89 -7.83 -5.52
N MET A 105 4.80 -7.05 -5.49
CA MET A 105 4.62 -5.90 -4.61
C MET A 105 3.21 -5.90 -3.99
N VAL A 106 3.13 -5.74 -2.67
CA VAL A 106 1.86 -5.66 -1.93
C VAL A 106 1.83 -4.38 -1.09
N HIS A 107 0.76 -3.61 -1.20
CA HIS A 107 0.48 -2.43 -0.38
C HIS A 107 -0.79 -2.70 0.45
N LEU A 108 -0.73 -2.45 1.76
CA LEU A 108 -1.83 -2.72 2.68
C LEU A 108 -2.04 -1.54 3.62
N GLY A 109 -3.27 -1.36 4.13
CA GLY A 109 -3.56 -0.43 5.24
C GLY A 109 -4.67 0.57 4.92
N PRO A 110 -5.05 1.48 5.85
CA PRO A 110 -4.74 1.51 7.28
C PRO A 110 -5.32 0.33 8.07
N VAL A 111 -6.24 -0.45 7.48
CA VAL A 111 -6.75 -1.69 8.07
C VAL A 111 -6.44 -2.83 7.14
N HIS A 112 -5.64 -3.77 7.64
CA HIS A 112 -5.63 -5.13 7.13
C HIS A 112 -5.65 -6.09 8.31
N GLY A 113 -6.28 -7.24 8.11
CA GLY A 113 -6.17 -8.34 9.06
C GLY A 113 -4.77 -8.93 9.07
N HIS A 114 -4.53 -9.87 9.98
CA HIS A 114 -3.35 -10.71 9.87
C HIS A 114 -3.35 -11.35 8.48
N LEU A 115 -2.35 -10.98 7.68
CA LEU A 115 -2.11 -11.54 6.36
C LEU A 115 -0.93 -12.49 6.53
N ASP A 116 -1.18 -13.80 6.48
CA ASP A 116 -0.12 -14.78 6.59
C ASP A 116 0.65 -14.82 5.26
N PHE A 117 1.68 -13.97 5.15
CA PHE A 117 2.46 -13.79 3.93
C PHE A 117 3.05 -15.10 3.40
N ARG A 118 3.28 -16.07 4.28
CA ARG A 118 3.83 -17.40 3.94
C ARG A 118 2.82 -18.27 3.20
N LYS A 119 1.52 -18.00 3.36
CA LYS A 119 0.42 -18.72 2.68
C LYS A 119 0.03 -18.11 1.35
N LEU A 120 0.53 -16.92 1.03
CA LEU A 120 0.26 -16.29 -0.25
C LEU A 120 0.85 -17.10 -1.40
N ALA A 121 0.08 -17.32 -2.46
CA ALA A 121 0.59 -17.98 -3.66
C ALA A 121 1.79 -17.23 -4.27
N CYS A 122 1.90 -15.93 -4.02
CA CYS A 122 3.00 -15.08 -4.45
C CYS A 122 4.19 -15.03 -3.48
N ALA A 123 4.19 -15.76 -2.36
CA ALA A 123 5.21 -15.64 -1.31
C ALA A 123 6.66 -15.77 -1.84
N ALA A 124 6.90 -16.67 -2.81
CA ALA A 124 8.22 -16.86 -3.42
C ALA A 124 8.68 -15.70 -4.33
N ARG A 125 7.74 -14.91 -4.84
CA ARG A 125 7.97 -13.82 -5.79
C ARG A 125 7.84 -12.45 -5.14
N LEU A 126 7.18 -12.35 -4.00
CA LEU A 126 7.03 -11.11 -3.24
C LEU A 126 8.41 -10.53 -2.91
N ARG A 127 8.63 -9.27 -3.29
CA ARG A 127 9.86 -8.50 -3.09
C ARG A 127 9.64 -7.30 -2.20
N THR A 128 8.48 -6.65 -2.33
CA THR A 128 8.17 -5.39 -1.65
C THR A 128 6.85 -5.49 -0.90
N ILE A 129 6.88 -5.07 0.37
CA ILE A 129 5.68 -4.91 1.18
C ILE A 129 5.65 -3.50 1.75
N SER A 130 4.52 -2.83 1.55
CA SER A 130 4.25 -1.53 2.12
C SER A 130 3.01 -1.62 3.02
N SER A 131 3.11 -1.13 4.24
CA SER A 131 1.97 -1.01 5.17
C SER A 131 1.73 0.44 5.52
N LEU A 132 0.49 0.90 5.45
CA LEU A 132 0.02 2.19 5.97
C LEU A 132 -0.68 1.95 7.30
N ASP A 133 -0.31 2.66 8.37
CA ASP A 133 -0.97 2.70 9.69
C ASP A 133 -1.47 1.36 10.25
N THR A 134 -0.84 0.26 9.85
CA THR A 134 -1.29 -1.07 10.23
C THR A 134 -0.38 -1.67 11.28
N TYR A 135 -1.01 -2.34 12.24
CA TYR A 135 -0.32 -3.17 13.21
C TYR A 135 0.22 -4.44 12.53
N LEU A 136 1.54 -4.57 12.53
CA LEU A 136 2.25 -5.82 12.22
C LEU A 136 2.88 -6.30 13.54
N SER A 137 2.57 -7.53 13.93
CA SER A 137 3.18 -8.12 15.12
C SER A 137 4.69 -8.33 14.91
N ASP A 138 5.43 -8.48 16.00
CA ASP A 138 6.88 -8.75 15.94
C ASP A 138 7.19 -9.99 15.11
N TRP A 139 6.33 -11.01 15.21
CA TRP A 139 6.45 -12.24 14.42
C TRP A 139 6.20 -11.99 12.94
N ASP A 140 5.20 -11.17 12.58
CA ASP A 140 4.94 -10.82 11.19
C ASP A 140 6.15 -10.10 10.58
N VAL A 141 6.68 -9.10 11.30
CA VAL A 141 7.84 -8.34 10.81
C VAL A 141 9.08 -9.22 10.74
N GLN A 142 9.34 -10.06 11.74
CA GLN A 142 10.46 -10.99 11.71
C GLN A 142 10.35 -11.97 10.53
N ASP A 143 9.17 -12.55 10.28
CA ASP A 143 8.96 -13.46 9.16
C ASP A 143 9.19 -12.76 7.81
N LEU A 144 8.73 -11.51 7.67
CA LEU A 144 8.97 -10.72 6.47
C LEU A 144 10.45 -10.36 6.27
N VAL A 145 11.11 -9.93 7.34
CA VAL A 145 12.52 -9.53 7.31
C VAL A 145 13.42 -10.73 7.00
N LEU A 146 13.12 -11.90 7.55
CA LEU A 146 13.90 -13.13 7.34
C LEU A 146 13.53 -13.89 6.06
N ALA A 147 12.46 -13.50 5.36
CA ALA A 147 12.07 -14.15 4.12
C ALA A 147 13.16 -13.98 3.04
N PRO A 148 13.61 -15.08 2.38
CA PRO A 148 14.75 -15.05 1.44
C PRO A 148 14.47 -14.26 0.15
N HIS A 149 13.22 -13.82 -0.02
CA HIS A 149 12.67 -13.23 -1.23
C HIS A 149 12.36 -11.74 -1.07
N ILE A 150 12.12 -11.29 0.16
CA ILE A 150 11.79 -9.91 0.45
C ILE A 150 13.06 -9.07 0.38
N ARG A 151 12.97 -7.95 -0.34
CA ARG A 151 14.06 -6.98 -0.53
C ARG A 151 13.75 -5.66 0.15
N ARG A 152 12.48 -5.24 0.14
CA ARG A 152 12.06 -3.95 0.66
C ARG A 152 10.83 -4.09 1.57
N ILE A 153 10.90 -3.50 2.75
CA ILE A 153 9.77 -3.33 3.67
C ILE A 153 9.57 -1.83 3.90
N ARG A 154 8.33 -1.35 3.80
CA ARG A 154 8.00 0.08 3.96
C ARG A 154 6.86 0.21 4.95
N ARG A 155 7.04 1.04 5.98
CA ARG A 155 6.06 1.26 7.03
C ARG A 155 5.70 2.73 7.07
N PHE A 156 4.55 3.05 6.50
CA PHE A 156 3.94 4.37 6.47
C PHE A 156 3.11 4.62 7.72
N TYR A 157 3.30 5.80 8.31
CA TYR A 157 2.52 6.27 9.44
C TYR A 157 1.98 7.66 9.17
N THR A 158 0.74 7.92 9.59
CA THR A 158 0.09 9.22 9.42
C THR A 158 -0.39 9.81 10.75
N GLY A 159 -0.29 11.12 10.92
CA GLY A 159 -0.79 11.86 12.09
C GLY A 159 0.27 12.23 13.12
N SER A 160 -0.10 12.34 14.40
CA SER A 160 0.86 12.48 15.52
C SER A 160 1.04 11.12 16.19
N ILE A 161 2.27 10.60 16.13
CA ILE A 161 2.50 9.15 15.96
C ILE A 161 3.36 8.53 17.07
N GLY A 162 3.69 9.26 18.15
CA GLY A 162 4.67 8.84 19.17
C GLY A 162 4.69 7.32 19.51
N GLN A 163 3.58 6.74 19.95
CA GLN A 163 3.53 5.31 20.29
C GLN A 163 3.52 4.36 19.08
N ARG A 164 3.00 4.77 17.92
CA ARG A 164 2.85 3.89 16.74
C ARG A 164 4.16 3.71 15.98
N ILE A 165 4.97 4.77 15.87
CA ILE A 165 6.32 4.68 15.29
C ILE A 165 7.22 3.84 16.20
N GLY A 166 7.08 3.94 17.52
CA GLY A 166 7.86 3.17 18.49
C GLY A 166 7.89 1.67 18.18
N PHE A 167 6.74 1.08 17.84
CA PHE A 167 6.68 -0.34 17.42
C PHE A 167 7.54 -0.66 16.19
N ALA A 168 7.72 0.28 15.27
CA ALA A 168 8.63 0.10 14.13
C ALA A 168 10.09 0.05 14.54
N PHE A 169 10.47 0.89 15.49
CA PHE A 169 11.83 0.97 16.02
C PHE A 169 12.17 -0.24 16.91
N GLU A 170 11.22 -0.68 17.75
CA GLU A 170 11.35 -1.89 18.58
C GLU A 170 11.63 -3.15 17.76
N GLN A 171 11.17 -3.19 16.50
CA GLN A 171 11.33 -4.34 15.61
C GLN A 171 12.62 -4.30 14.78
N LEU A 172 13.40 -3.22 14.80
CA LEU A 172 14.69 -3.12 14.10
C LEU A 172 15.74 -4.20 14.42
N PRO A 173 15.82 -4.79 15.64
CA PRO A 173 16.79 -5.84 15.94
C PRO A 173 16.74 -7.04 14.98
N CYS A 174 15.59 -7.31 14.36
CA CYS A 174 15.48 -8.42 13.40
C CYS A 174 16.13 -8.12 12.05
N VAL A 175 16.29 -6.85 11.66
CA VAL A 175 16.91 -6.44 10.39
C VAL A 175 18.32 -7.00 10.26
N LYS A 176 19.13 -6.89 11.32
CA LYS A 176 20.51 -7.41 11.39
C LYS A 176 20.61 -8.92 11.11
N LYS A 177 19.53 -9.67 11.31
CA LYS A 177 19.47 -11.12 11.07
C LYS A 177 19.13 -11.49 9.62
N SER A 178 18.67 -10.53 8.81
CA SER A 178 18.32 -10.77 7.42
C SER A 178 19.53 -10.80 6.50
N THR A 179 19.56 -11.79 5.61
CA THR A 179 20.55 -11.91 4.53
C THR A 179 20.02 -11.43 3.16
N SER A 180 18.71 -11.22 3.06
CA SER A 180 18.02 -10.91 1.80
C SER A 180 17.48 -9.49 1.76
N LEU A 181 17.12 -8.92 2.89
CA LEU A 181 16.56 -7.58 2.98
C LEU A 181 17.62 -6.56 2.59
N GLU A 182 17.28 -5.72 1.62
CA GLU A 182 18.09 -4.63 1.09
C GLU A 182 17.73 -3.31 1.77
N GLU A 183 16.45 -3.14 2.13
CA GLU A 183 15.95 -1.86 2.63
C GLU A 183 14.72 -2.02 3.55
N MET A 184 14.73 -1.29 4.66
CA MET A 184 13.56 -1.06 5.51
C MET A 184 13.32 0.44 5.64
N GLN A 185 12.16 0.92 5.19
CA GLN A 185 11.77 2.33 5.28
C GLN A 185 10.75 2.53 6.40
N ILE A 186 11.04 3.45 7.32
CA ILE A 186 10.07 3.99 8.28
C ILE A 186 9.70 5.39 7.79
N ILE A 187 8.44 5.55 7.37
CA ILE A 187 7.98 6.72 6.64
C ILE A 187 6.91 7.41 7.47
N VAL A 188 7.14 8.68 7.76
CA VAL A 188 6.25 9.49 8.61
C VAL A 188 5.69 10.63 7.78
N CYS A 189 4.37 10.61 7.60
CA CYS A 189 3.62 11.69 6.99
C CYS A 189 3.04 12.60 8.09
N GLY A 190 3.77 13.68 8.38
CA GLY A 190 3.41 14.66 9.41
C GLY A 190 2.86 15.95 8.82
N GLU A 191 2.45 16.88 9.69
CA GLU A 191 1.93 18.21 9.28
C GLU A 191 2.90 18.96 8.38
N THR A 192 4.17 18.90 8.75
CA THR A 192 5.28 19.45 7.99
C THR A 192 6.35 18.38 7.88
N THR A 193 7.17 18.45 6.82
CA THR A 193 8.36 17.60 6.70
C THR A 193 9.24 17.75 7.95
N GLU A 194 9.40 18.98 8.45
CA GLU A 194 10.26 19.26 9.61
C GLU A 194 9.74 18.62 10.90
N GLY A 195 8.43 18.68 11.15
CA GLY A 195 7.82 18.02 12.30
C GLY A 195 7.98 16.50 12.23
N ALA A 196 7.69 15.90 11.08
CA ALA A 196 7.90 14.47 10.84
C ALA A 196 9.39 14.06 11.02
N ARG A 197 10.31 14.90 10.55
CA ARG A 197 11.76 14.71 10.69
C ARG A 197 12.19 14.76 12.15
N GLN A 198 11.66 15.69 12.93
CA GLN A 198 11.94 15.81 14.36
C GLN A 198 11.42 14.58 15.12
N GLU A 199 10.21 14.11 14.81
CA GLU A 199 9.65 12.88 15.40
C GLU A 199 10.53 11.66 15.10
N LEU A 200 10.94 11.49 13.84
CA LEU A 200 11.86 10.42 13.44
C LEU A 200 13.22 10.51 14.14
N ALA A 201 13.77 11.71 14.30
CA ALA A 201 15.05 11.93 14.97
C ALA A 201 14.98 11.58 16.47
N MET A 202 13.92 11.99 17.17
CA MET A 202 13.73 11.64 18.59
C MET A 202 13.66 10.13 18.79
N MET A 203 12.93 9.42 17.93
CA MET A 203 12.86 7.95 17.99
C MET A 203 14.20 7.31 17.60
N ALA A 204 14.89 7.84 16.59
CA ALA A 204 16.21 7.35 16.21
C ALA A 204 17.20 7.39 17.37
N GLU A 205 17.23 8.49 18.14
CA GLU A 205 18.10 8.65 19.31
C GLU A 205 17.86 7.59 20.38
N GLU A 206 16.60 7.23 20.65
CA GLU A 206 16.24 6.20 21.63
C GLU A 206 16.68 4.79 21.21
N PHE A 207 16.73 4.52 19.90
CA PHE A 207 16.96 3.19 19.34
C PHE A 207 18.29 3.07 18.57
N MET A 208 19.27 3.94 18.84
CA MET A 208 20.57 3.95 18.15
C MET A 208 21.31 2.61 18.21
N ASP A 209 21.19 1.84 19.30
CA ASP A 209 21.81 0.52 19.43
C ASP A 209 21.33 -0.48 18.36
N ASN A 210 20.15 -0.23 17.80
CA ASN A 210 19.52 -1.03 16.74
C ASN A 210 19.79 -0.51 15.34
N ALA A 211 20.64 0.52 15.18
CA ALA A 211 21.00 1.07 13.88
C ALA A 211 21.50 -0.01 12.91
N ASP A 212 21.06 0.10 11.66
CA ASP A 212 21.44 -0.76 10.55
C ASP A 212 21.39 0.07 9.26
N ALA A 213 22.43 -0.02 8.43
CA ALA A 213 22.57 0.81 7.24
C ALA A 213 21.46 0.63 6.20
N ARG A 214 20.66 -0.43 6.31
CA ARG A 214 19.50 -0.71 5.46
C ARG A 214 18.23 0.00 5.93
N VAL A 215 18.25 0.65 7.09
CA VAL A 215 17.10 1.36 7.66
C VAL A 215 17.12 2.82 7.22
N GLU A 216 16.14 3.20 6.40
CA GLU A 216 15.89 4.58 5.99
C GLU A 216 14.71 5.18 6.77
N LEU A 217 14.90 6.40 7.27
CA LEU A 217 13.86 7.19 7.90
C LEU A 217 13.46 8.30 6.92
N ILE A 218 12.18 8.38 6.58
CA ILE A 218 11.67 9.29 5.55
C ILE A 218 10.59 10.18 6.16
N ALA A 219 10.88 11.47 6.22
CA ALA A 219 9.91 12.49 6.59
C ALA A 219 9.19 13.03 5.35
N MET A 220 7.86 13.04 5.39
CA MET A 220 6.99 13.58 4.35
C MET A 220 6.01 14.60 4.96
N ALA A 221 5.73 15.68 4.23
CA ALA A 221 4.66 16.60 4.57
C ALA A 221 3.30 16.07 4.10
N ARG A 222 2.24 16.53 4.77
CA ARG A 222 0.86 16.46 4.27
C ARG A 222 0.75 17.17 2.91
N ARG A 223 -0.34 16.88 2.19
CA ARG A 223 -0.67 17.58 0.94
C ARG A 223 -0.80 19.10 1.18
N PRO A 224 -0.45 19.92 0.18
CA PRO A 224 -0.52 21.39 0.29
C PRO A 224 -1.92 21.95 0.59
N ASP A 225 -2.97 21.16 0.40
CA ASP A 225 -4.35 21.53 0.70
C ASP A 225 -4.68 21.53 2.21
N GLY A 226 -3.71 21.15 3.05
CA GLY A 226 -3.82 21.14 4.51
C GLY A 226 -4.70 20.02 5.06
N GLN A 227 -5.23 19.13 4.20
CA GLN A 227 -6.03 18.00 4.64
C GLN A 227 -5.13 16.82 5.04
N MET A 228 -5.54 16.14 6.12
CA MET A 228 -4.94 14.87 6.52
C MET A 228 -5.36 13.79 5.54
N ASP A 229 -4.54 13.59 4.50
CA ASP A 229 -4.78 12.58 3.49
C ASP A 229 -3.68 11.52 3.43
N GLY A 230 -3.61 10.71 4.48
CA GLY A 230 -2.66 9.61 4.61
C GLY A 230 -2.78 8.57 3.49
N ILE A 231 -4.03 8.22 3.13
CA ILE A 231 -4.33 7.33 2.02
C ILE A 231 -3.89 7.94 0.69
N GLY A 232 -4.13 9.24 0.49
CA GLY A 232 -3.69 9.95 -0.71
C GLY A 232 -2.17 10.03 -0.84
N ALA A 233 -1.45 10.31 0.25
CA ALA A 233 0.01 10.27 0.25
C ALA A 233 0.54 8.86 -0.09
N PHE A 234 -0.07 7.82 0.50
CA PHE A 234 0.29 6.43 0.22
C PHE A 234 -0.02 6.00 -1.23
N HIS A 235 -1.12 6.50 -1.80
CA HIS A 235 -1.48 6.28 -3.20
C HIS A 235 -0.53 7.00 -4.17
N ASP A 236 -0.23 8.28 -3.91
CA ASP A 236 0.71 9.05 -4.73
C ASP A 236 2.10 8.40 -4.71
N ASP A 237 2.53 7.92 -3.54
CA ASP A 237 3.77 7.16 -3.38
C ASP A 237 3.75 5.82 -4.13
N TRP A 238 2.65 5.06 -4.07
CA TRP A 238 2.47 3.83 -4.86
C TRP A 238 2.59 4.10 -6.36
N LEU A 239 1.99 5.18 -6.86
CA LEU A 239 2.14 5.60 -8.26
C LEU A 239 3.58 5.97 -8.60
N ALA A 240 4.31 6.61 -7.68
CA ALA A 240 5.72 6.95 -7.85
C ALA A 240 6.59 5.70 -7.97
N GLU A 241 6.39 4.71 -7.10
CA GLU A 241 7.11 3.43 -7.14
C GLU A 241 6.87 2.65 -8.44
N LEU A 242 5.67 2.79 -9.02
CA LEU A 242 5.34 2.18 -10.32
C LEU A 242 5.86 2.98 -11.53
N GLY A 243 6.48 4.14 -11.32
CA GLY A 243 6.91 5.05 -12.39
C GLY A 243 5.74 5.69 -13.15
N LEU A 244 4.56 5.75 -12.52
CA LEU A 244 3.31 6.24 -13.12
C LEU A 244 2.96 7.67 -12.71
N CYS A 245 3.85 8.36 -11.97
CA CYS A 245 3.62 9.73 -11.54
C CYS A 245 3.31 10.67 -12.72
N PHE A 246 2.04 11.09 -12.79
CA PHE A 246 1.61 12.23 -13.59
C PHE A 246 2.24 13.48 -13.00
N ARG A 247 2.88 14.31 -13.83
CA ARG A 247 3.19 15.71 -13.49
C ARG A 247 1.88 16.46 -13.28
N ARG A 248 1.22 16.31 -12.13
CA ARG A 248 0.21 17.26 -11.68
C ARG A 248 0.97 18.53 -11.33
N THR A 249 0.93 19.49 -12.24
CA THR A 249 1.24 20.92 -12.05
C THR A 249 2.19 21.20 -10.90
N GLN A 250 3.50 21.24 -11.21
CA GLN A 250 4.52 22.09 -10.60
C GLN A 250 4.19 22.60 -9.17
N VAL A 251 3.94 21.68 -8.25
CA VAL A 251 4.24 21.89 -6.83
C VAL A 251 5.66 21.38 -6.73
N ASP A 252 6.55 22.20 -6.17
CA ASP A 252 7.95 21.84 -5.95
C ASP A 252 8.03 20.41 -5.40
N PRO A 253 9.03 19.61 -5.82
CA PRO A 253 9.18 18.25 -5.31
C PRO A 253 9.09 18.32 -3.79
N VAL A 254 8.15 17.57 -3.20
CA VAL A 254 8.06 17.44 -1.75
C VAL A 254 9.47 17.12 -1.29
N GLU A 255 10.12 18.07 -0.60
CA GLU A 255 11.46 17.88 -0.06
C GLU A 255 11.31 16.76 0.97
N ASN A 256 11.57 15.53 0.53
CA ASN A 256 11.58 14.38 1.42
C ASN A 256 12.86 14.49 2.24
N GLY A 257 12.70 14.69 3.55
CA GLY A 257 13.81 14.64 4.49
C GLY A 257 14.21 13.18 4.67
N ARG A 258 15.21 12.72 3.90
CA ARG A 258 15.79 11.38 4.08
C ARG A 258 16.88 11.42 5.14
N MET A 259 16.80 10.47 6.06
CA MET A 259 17.82 10.22 7.06
C MET A 259 18.15 8.72 7.05
N THR A 260 19.41 8.37 7.27
CA THR A 260 19.81 6.98 7.47
C THR A 260 20.08 6.77 8.95
N LEU A 261 19.54 5.70 9.53
CA LEU A 261 19.87 5.31 10.89
C LEU A 261 21.25 4.60 10.87
N ARG A 262 22.31 5.34 11.21
CA ARG A 262 23.71 4.86 11.20
C ARG A 262 24.36 5.01 12.55
#